data_AF-A0A2I1GPH2-F1
#
_entry.id   AF-A0A2I1GPH2-F1
#
_cell.length_a   1.000
_cell.length_b   1.000
_cell.length_c   1.000
_cell.angle_alpha   90.00
_cell.angle_beta   90.00
_cell.angle_gamma   90.00
#
_symmetry.space_group_name_H-M   'P 1'
#
loop_
_entity.id
_entity.type
_entity.pdbx_description
1 polymer ?
#
loop_
_entity_poly.entity_id
_entity_poly.type
_entity_poly.pdbx_seq_one_letter_code
_entity_poly.pdbx_strand_id
1 'polypeptide(L)'
;MNPEPLPGKLLLEPATVLAKKPASKWKEQDVKPLADILAGRVAIDGTGENQQGAQALGMISADLTEFALSHPKIRSIIDPIYVVVDLTTCKNAPPNINNYPPPGSPHVALVIFPGTNHVFSFNNESAAQHFVGWLQGSTPGIRVLVFHTGHAAVIY
;
A
#
# COMPACT_ATOMS: atom_id res chain seq x y z
N MET A 1 -9.90 0.17 -4.84
CA MET A 1 -9.10 -0.64 -3.90
C MET A 1 -9.64 -2.04 -3.91
N ASN A 2 -8.78 -3.04 -3.83
CA ASN A 2 -9.20 -4.41 -3.53
C ASN A 2 -9.11 -4.57 -2.00
N PRO A 3 -10.23 -4.46 -1.26
CA PRO A 3 -10.23 -4.70 0.18
C PRO A 3 -9.92 -6.17 0.50
N GLU A 4 -10.08 -7.06 -0.47
CA GLU A 4 -9.74 -8.46 -0.34
C GLU A 4 -8.21 -8.68 -0.36
N PRO A 5 -7.69 -9.44 0.63
CA PRO A 5 -6.29 -9.84 0.64
C PRO A 5 -5.87 -10.45 -0.71
N LEU A 6 -4.62 -10.20 -1.11
CA LEU A 6 -4.03 -10.83 -2.29
C LEU A 6 -3.94 -12.35 -2.09
N PRO A 7 -4.58 -13.18 -2.93
CA PRO A 7 -4.38 -14.62 -2.85
C PRO A 7 -2.90 -14.94 -3.08
N GLY A 8 -2.26 -15.52 -2.05
CA GLY A 8 -0.83 -15.83 -2.06
C GLY A 8 -0.41 -16.68 -3.25
N LYS A 9 -1.27 -17.56 -3.77
CA LYS A 9 -0.98 -18.38 -4.97
C LYS A 9 -0.56 -17.58 -6.20
N LEU A 10 -1.01 -16.32 -6.34
CA LEU A 10 -0.62 -15.44 -7.45
C LEU A 10 0.85 -14.98 -7.37
N LEU A 11 1.47 -15.10 -6.19
CA LEU A 11 2.86 -14.71 -5.95
C LEU A 11 3.85 -15.83 -6.25
N LEU A 12 3.38 -17.09 -6.32
CA LEU A 12 4.26 -18.26 -6.39
C LEU A 12 5.20 -18.22 -7.59
N GLU A 13 4.64 -18.08 -8.79
CA GLU A 13 5.41 -18.05 -10.04
C GLU A 13 6.36 -16.84 -10.12
N PRO A 14 5.91 -15.59 -9.95
CA PRO A 14 6.80 -14.42 -10.05
C PRO A 14 7.88 -14.40 -8.96
N ALA A 15 7.56 -14.81 -7.73
CA ALA A 15 8.57 -14.90 -6.67
C ALA A 15 9.61 -15.99 -6.95
N THR A 16 9.18 -17.16 -7.44
CA THR A 16 10.08 -18.27 -7.78
C THR A 16 10.97 -17.94 -8.98
N VAL A 17 10.43 -17.24 -9.99
CA VAL A 17 11.22 -16.79 -11.14
C VAL A 17 12.29 -15.80 -10.71
N LEU A 18 11.93 -14.82 -9.87
CA LEU A 18 12.88 -13.83 -9.36
C LEU A 18 13.96 -14.49 -8.48
N ALA A 19 13.59 -15.45 -7.64
CA ALA A 19 14.50 -16.19 -6.76
C ALA A 19 15.57 -17.02 -7.51
N LYS A 20 15.34 -17.39 -8.78
CA LYS A 20 16.36 -18.08 -9.61
C LYS A 20 17.58 -17.22 -9.91
N LYS A 21 17.48 -15.90 -9.69
CA LYS A 21 18.55 -14.93 -9.93
C LYS A 21 18.99 -14.34 -8.60
N PRO A 22 20.30 -14.23 -8.31
CA PRO A 22 20.77 -13.57 -7.10
C PRO A 22 20.34 -12.10 -7.11
N ALA A 23 19.95 -11.59 -5.94
CA ALA A 23 19.41 -10.23 -5.77
C ALA A 23 20.33 -9.13 -6.32
N SER A 24 21.64 -9.29 -6.15
CA SER A 24 22.66 -8.37 -6.68
C SER A 24 22.67 -8.23 -8.20
N LYS A 25 22.00 -9.14 -8.93
CA LYS A 25 21.87 -9.10 -10.40
C LYS A 25 20.45 -8.73 -10.86
N TRP A 26 19.52 -8.49 -9.95
CA TRP A 26 18.16 -8.07 -10.32
C TRP A 26 18.19 -6.75 -11.08
N LYS A 27 17.28 -6.63 -12.04
CA LYS A 27 16.99 -5.39 -12.76
C LYS A 27 15.54 -5.02 -12.50
N GLU A 28 15.18 -3.75 -12.72
CA GLU A 28 13.78 -3.29 -12.56
C GLU A 28 12.79 -4.18 -13.33
N GLN A 29 13.13 -4.57 -14.56
CA GLN A 29 12.31 -5.47 -15.40
C GLN A 29 12.10 -6.87 -14.81
N ASP A 30 13.04 -7.36 -13.99
CA ASP A 30 12.93 -8.68 -13.37
C ASP A 30 11.98 -8.63 -12.16
N VAL A 31 11.97 -7.50 -11.44
CA VAL A 31 11.17 -7.29 -10.22
C VAL A 31 9.76 -6.77 -10.54
N LYS A 32 9.60 -6.07 -11.67
CA LYS A 32 8.34 -5.43 -12.06
C LYS A 32 7.11 -6.35 -12.05
N PRO A 33 7.16 -7.61 -12.55
CA PRO A 33 6.00 -8.50 -12.52
C PRO A 33 5.47 -8.75 -11.10
N LEU A 34 6.37 -8.95 -10.14
CA LEU A 34 6.02 -9.12 -8.74
C LEU A 34 5.52 -7.81 -8.14
N ALA A 35 6.18 -6.69 -8.46
CA ALA A 35 5.78 -5.37 -7.97
C ALA A 35 4.36 -4.99 -8.43
N ASP A 36 4.02 -5.24 -9.68
CA ASP A 36 2.70 -4.93 -10.24
C ASP A 36 1.58 -5.73 -9.52
N ILE A 37 1.86 -6.98 -9.11
CA ILE A 37 0.91 -7.80 -8.34
C ILE A 37 0.74 -7.28 -6.91
N LEU A 38 1.83 -6.84 -6.30
CA LEU A 38 1.84 -6.29 -4.95
C LEU A 38 1.27 -4.86 -4.89
N ALA A 39 1.11 -4.21 -6.04
CA ALA A 39 0.82 -2.79 -6.11
C ALA A 39 -0.42 -2.36 -5.31
N GLY A 40 -0.18 -1.63 -4.23
CA GLY A 40 -1.23 -1.15 -3.31
C GLY A 40 -2.03 -2.25 -2.62
N ARG A 41 -1.51 -3.49 -2.54
CA ARG A 41 -2.12 -4.55 -1.72
C ARG A 41 -1.78 -4.30 -0.26
N VAL A 42 -2.81 -4.19 0.56
CA VAL A 42 -2.66 -3.96 2.01
C VAL A 42 -2.36 -5.27 2.74
N ALA A 43 -2.92 -6.38 2.25
CA ALA A 43 -2.74 -7.70 2.84
C ALA A 43 -2.58 -8.78 1.77
N ILE A 44 -1.91 -9.87 2.15
CA ILE A 44 -1.76 -11.12 1.41
C ILE A 44 -2.44 -12.22 2.24
N ASP A 45 -3.31 -12.99 1.62
CA ASP A 45 -3.86 -14.23 2.20
C ASP A 45 -2.87 -15.37 1.92
N GLY A 46 -2.30 -15.93 2.98
CA GLY A 46 -1.40 -17.08 2.97
C GLY A 46 -2.03 -18.37 3.50
N THR A 47 -3.36 -18.43 3.64
CA THR A 47 -4.07 -19.59 4.19
C THR A 47 -4.28 -20.67 3.11
N GLY A 48 -4.37 -21.94 3.53
CA GLY A 48 -4.74 -23.05 2.65
C GLY A 48 -3.91 -23.15 1.36
N GLU A 49 -4.57 -23.11 0.19
CA GLU A 49 -3.91 -23.18 -1.12
C GLU A 49 -2.99 -21.99 -1.44
N ASN A 50 -3.09 -20.89 -0.69
CA ASN A 50 -2.29 -19.70 -0.90
C ASN A 50 -0.93 -19.73 -0.17
N GLN A 51 -0.74 -20.69 0.74
CA GLN A 51 0.42 -20.76 1.63
C GLN A 51 1.76 -20.81 0.88
N GLN A 52 1.86 -21.63 -0.17
CA GLN A 52 3.12 -21.77 -0.92
C GLN A 52 3.56 -20.46 -1.57
N GLY A 53 2.63 -19.69 -2.15
CA GLY A 53 2.99 -18.43 -2.79
C GLY A 53 3.31 -17.33 -1.77
N ALA A 54 2.63 -17.30 -0.62
CA ALA A 54 3.01 -16.42 0.49
C ALA A 54 4.41 -16.74 1.03
N GLN A 55 4.75 -18.03 1.19
CA GLN A 55 6.10 -18.47 1.57
C GLN A 55 7.15 -18.11 0.52
N ALA A 56 6.83 -18.25 -0.77
CA ALA A 56 7.73 -17.88 -1.86
C ALA A 56 8.11 -16.39 -1.81
N LEU A 57 7.14 -15.51 -1.55
CA LEU A 57 7.42 -14.09 -1.31
C LEU A 57 8.25 -13.89 -0.03
N GLY A 58 7.90 -14.59 1.05
CA GLY A 58 8.62 -14.51 2.33
C GLY A 58 10.11 -14.81 2.18
N MET A 59 10.48 -15.81 1.37
CA MET A 59 11.87 -16.19 1.12
C MET A 59 12.72 -15.11 0.44
N ILE A 60 12.11 -14.25 -0.39
CA ILE A 60 12.80 -13.17 -1.10
C ILE A 60 12.55 -11.79 -0.50
N SER A 61 11.81 -11.70 0.61
CA SER A 61 11.30 -10.43 1.15
C SER A 61 12.41 -9.46 1.57
N ALA A 62 13.47 -9.96 2.22
CA ALA A 62 14.61 -9.15 2.61
C ALA A 62 15.34 -8.54 1.40
N ASP A 63 15.63 -9.37 0.40
CA ASP A 63 16.26 -8.95 -0.85
C ASP A 63 15.37 -7.96 -1.63
N LEU A 64 14.07 -8.23 -1.70
CA LEU A 64 13.08 -7.35 -2.34
C LEU A 64 13.02 -5.98 -1.66
N THR A 65 13.14 -5.95 -0.34
CA THR A 65 13.21 -4.70 0.44
C THR A 65 14.45 -3.90 0.09
N GLU A 66 15.62 -4.54 0.12
CA GLU A 66 16.89 -3.87 -0.18
C GLU A 66 16.92 -3.36 -1.63
N PHE A 67 16.39 -4.16 -2.56
CA PHE A 67 16.24 -3.75 -3.94
C PHE A 67 15.30 -2.54 -4.08
N ALA A 68 14.13 -2.55 -3.44
CA ALA A 68 13.19 -1.44 -3.49
C ALA A 68 13.78 -0.15 -2.88
N LEU A 69 14.52 -0.23 -1.78
CA LEU A 69 15.17 0.92 -1.15
C LEU A 69 16.16 1.64 -2.08
N SER A 70 16.83 0.90 -2.96
CA SER A 70 17.76 1.46 -3.97
C SER A 70 17.08 1.81 -5.30
N HIS A 71 15.80 1.45 -5.50
CA HIS A 71 15.04 1.67 -6.74
C HIS A 71 13.70 2.38 -6.46
N PRO A 72 13.70 3.72 -6.34
CA PRO A 72 12.51 4.49 -5.95
C PRO A 72 11.26 4.23 -6.80
N LYS A 73 11.44 3.94 -8.10
CA LYS A 73 10.33 3.61 -9.00
C LYS A 73 9.64 2.32 -8.62
N ILE A 74 10.40 1.25 -8.36
CA ILE A 74 9.85 -0.04 -7.93
C ILE A 74 9.20 0.08 -6.56
N ARG A 75 9.87 0.79 -5.64
CA ARG A 75 9.32 1.07 -4.32
C ARG A 75 7.97 1.77 -4.37
N SER A 76 7.84 2.78 -5.24
CA SER A 76 6.56 3.51 -5.42
C SER A 76 5.41 2.66 -5.97
N ILE A 77 5.72 1.51 -6.56
CA ILE A 77 4.72 0.54 -7.03
C ILE A 77 4.31 -0.37 -5.88
N ILE A 78 5.28 -0.91 -5.13
CA ILE A 78 5.05 -1.92 -4.08
C ILE A 78 4.40 -1.30 -2.84
N ASP A 79 4.95 -0.17 -2.36
CA ASP A 79 4.60 0.39 -1.05
C ASP A 79 3.19 1.00 -1.10
N PRO A 80 2.21 0.49 -0.34
CA PRO A 80 0.99 1.25 -0.12
C PRO A 80 1.35 2.53 0.62
N ILE A 81 0.70 3.62 0.22
CA ILE A 81 0.87 4.93 0.86
C ILE A 81 -0.26 5.10 1.84
N TYR A 82 0.08 5.24 3.13
CA TYR A 82 -0.91 5.53 4.15
C TYR A 82 -1.01 7.03 4.36
N VAL A 83 -2.23 7.54 4.33
CA VAL A 83 -2.58 8.89 4.72
C VAL A 83 -3.35 8.81 6.03
N VAL A 84 -2.74 9.31 7.11
CA VAL A 84 -3.38 9.41 8.42
C VAL A 84 -3.90 10.83 8.58
N VAL A 85 -5.21 10.94 8.72
CA VAL A 85 -5.92 12.20 8.94
C VAL A 85 -6.14 12.36 10.44
N ASP A 86 -5.55 13.41 11.03
CA ASP A 86 -5.67 13.73 12.45
C ASP A 86 -6.84 14.71 12.65
N LEU A 87 -8.00 14.16 13.02
CA LEU A 87 -9.23 14.91 13.23
C LEU A 87 -9.18 15.81 14.47
N THR A 88 -8.23 15.61 15.39
CA THR A 88 -8.10 16.47 16.58
C THR A 88 -7.65 17.89 16.22
N THR A 89 -7.09 18.05 15.03
CA THR A 89 -6.64 19.34 14.50
C THR A 89 -7.72 20.08 13.70
N CYS A 90 -8.88 19.44 13.47
CA CYS A 90 -10.03 20.09 12.85
C CYS A 90 -10.63 21.11 13.81
N LYS A 91 -10.56 22.40 13.45
CA LYS A 91 -11.26 23.47 14.18
C LYS A 91 -12.77 23.48 13.93
N ASN A 92 -13.20 22.92 12.79
CA ASN A 92 -14.59 22.82 12.36
C ASN A 92 -15.05 21.35 12.35
N ALA A 93 -16.29 21.11 11.92
CA ALA A 93 -16.78 19.74 11.70
C ALA A 93 -15.80 18.96 10.80
N PRO A 94 -15.53 17.67 11.10
CA PRO A 94 -14.60 16.86 10.33
C PRO A 94 -15.05 16.75 8.87
N PRO A 95 -14.11 16.65 7.91
CA PRO A 95 -14.44 16.59 6.50
C PRO A 95 -15.33 15.38 6.21
N ASN A 96 -16.42 15.60 5.48
CA ASN A 96 -17.25 14.50 4.97
C ASN A 96 -16.52 13.85 3.79
N ILE A 97 -15.77 12.79 4.10
CA ILE A 97 -14.94 12.05 3.14
C ILE A 97 -15.74 11.52 1.95
N ASN A 98 -17.05 11.30 2.10
CA ASN A 98 -17.93 10.89 0.99
C ASN A 98 -18.02 11.93 -0.14
N ASN A 99 -17.61 13.17 0.11
CA ASN A 99 -17.58 14.25 -0.87
C ASN A 99 -16.26 14.32 -1.65
N TYR A 100 -15.27 13.47 -1.36
CA TYR A 100 -14.03 13.49 -2.12
C TYR A 100 -14.27 13.00 -3.56
N PRO A 101 -13.76 13.73 -4.57
CA PRO A 101 -13.91 13.33 -5.96
C PRO A 101 -12.84 12.30 -6.39
N PRO A 102 -13.21 11.28 -7.18
CA PRO A 102 -14.55 10.99 -7.67
C PRO A 102 -15.47 10.41 -6.57
N PRO A 103 -16.80 10.61 -6.64
CA PRO A 103 -17.74 10.09 -5.66
C PRO A 103 -17.52 8.59 -5.38
N GLY A 104 -17.46 8.21 -4.10
CA GLY A 104 -17.12 6.85 -3.68
C GLY A 104 -15.62 6.56 -3.57
N SER A 105 -14.77 7.55 -3.83
CA SER A 105 -13.38 7.60 -3.38
C SER A 105 -13.21 8.63 -2.24
N PRO A 106 -12.14 8.57 -1.43
CA PRO A 106 -11.35 7.36 -1.24
C PRO A 106 -12.28 6.25 -0.73
N HIS A 107 -11.85 5.00 -0.90
CA HIS A 107 -12.58 3.89 -0.29
C HIS A 107 -12.61 4.05 1.24
N VAL A 108 -13.45 3.24 1.90
CA VAL A 108 -13.59 3.27 3.36
C VAL A 108 -12.21 3.28 4.03
N ALA A 109 -12.05 4.09 5.07
CA ALA A 109 -10.80 4.16 5.81
C ALA A 109 -10.40 2.75 6.28
N LEU A 110 -9.14 2.41 6.07
CA LEU A 110 -8.58 1.12 6.48
C LEU A 110 -8.74 0.91 7.99
N VAL A 111 -8.53 1.99 8.75
CA VAL A 111 -8.72 2.01 10.20
C VAL A 111 -9.39 3.32 10.59
N ILE A 112 -10.41 3.23 11.44
CA ILE A 112 -11.10 4.38 12.03
C ILE A 112 -10.82 4.36 13.53
N PHE A 113 -10.17 5.40 14.04
CA PHE A 113 -10.09 5.69 15.47
C PHE A 113 -11.09 6.82 15.77
N PRO A 114 -12.27 6.50 16.33
CA PRO A 114 -13.33 7.49 16.53
C PRO A 114 -12.83 8.72 17.28
N GLY A 115 -13.05 9.89 16.70
CA GLY A 115 -12.69 11.19 17.30
C GLY A 115 -11.20 11.53 17.30
N THR A 116 -10.32 10.69 16.74
CA THR A 116 -8.88 10.97 16.68
C THR A 116 -8.34 10.86 15.26
N ASN A 117 -7.98 9.66 14.80
CA ASN A 117 -7.25 9.46 13.55
C ASN A 117 -8.01 8.55 12.59
N HIS A 118 -8.04 8.89 11.31
CA HIS A 118 -8.52 8.00 10.26
C HIS A 118 -7.37 7.65 9.32
N VAL A 119 -7.20 6.36 9.01
CA VAL A 119 -6.12 5.87 8.14
C VAL A 119 -6.70 5.46 6.80
N PHE A 120 -6.19 6.05 5.73
CA PHE A 120 -6.49 5.70 4.34
C PHE A 120 -5.25 5.10 3.70
N SER A 121 -5.41 4.11 2.84
CA SER A 121 -4.32 3.60 2.00
C SER A 121 -4.51 4.05 0.55
N PHE A 122 -3.42 4.18 -0.19
CA PHE A 122 -3.39 4.56 -1.59
C PHE A 122 -2.36 3.73 -2.34
N ASN A 123 -2.67 3.45 -3.60
CA ASN A 123 -1.81 2.63 -4.47
C ASN A 123 -0.76 3.44 -5.22
N ASN A 124 -0.81 4.77 -5.14
CA ASN A 124 0.15 5.65 -5.81
C ASN A 124 0.16 7.05 -5.15
N GLU A 125 1.30 7.72 -5.31
CA GLU A 125 1.56 9.04 -4.73
C GLU A 125 0.56 10.09 -5.23
N SER A 126 0.22 10.06 -6.52
CA SER A 126 -0.68 11.06 -7.11
C SER A 126 -2.06 11.03 -6.46
N ALA A 127 -2.61 9.85 -6.20
CA ALA A 127 -3.91 9.69 -5.56
C ALA A 127 -3.87 10.09 -4.08
N ALA A 128 -2.79 9.73 -3.37
CA ALA A 128 -2.57 10.14 -1.98
C ALA A 128 -2.48 11.67 -1.89
N GLN A 129 -1.64 12.30 -2.70
CA GLN A 129 -1.44 13.75 -2.70
C GLN A 129 -2.69 14.52 -3.13
N HIS A 130 -3.46 14.01 -4.10
CA HIS A 130 -4.74 14.60 -4.46
C HIS A 130 -5.72 14.57 -3.26
N PHE A 131 -5.75 13.47 -2.51
CA PHE A 131 -6.55 13.36 -1.29
C PHE A 131 -6.09 14.33 -0.19
N VAL A 132 -4.78 14.44 0.05
CA VAL A 132 -4.22 15.42 0.99
C VAL A 132 -4.60 16.85 0.59
N GLY A 133 -4.42 17.20 -0.69
CA GLY A 133 -4.74 18.52 -1.20
C GLY A 133 -6.22 18.87 -1.06
N TRP A 134 -7.12 17.93 -1.37
CA TRP A 134 -8.55 18.12 -1.17
C TRP A 134 -8.92 18.28 0.31
N LEU A 135 -8.34 17.48 1.21
CA LEU A 135 -8.58 17.60 2.65
C LEU A 135 -8.14 18.96 3.18
N GLN A 136 -6.95 19.41 2.82
CA GLN A 136 -6.41 20.69 3.28
C GLN A 136 -7.13 21.88 2.66
N GLY A 137 -7.61 21.76 1.41
CA GLY A 137 -8.41 22.78 0.75
C GLY A 137 -9.84 22.90 1.30
N SER A 138 -10.46 21.78 1.71
CA SER A 138 -11.80 21.76 2.28
C SER A 138 -11.82 22.02 3.80
N THR A 139 -10.74 21.67 4.50
CA THR A 139 -10.62 21.79 5.96
C THR A 139 -9.29 22.46 6.32
N PRO A 140 -9.22 23.80 6.28
CA PRO A 140 -7.99 24.52 6.61
C PRO A 140 -7.49 24.20 8.01
N GLY A 141 -6.21 23.83 8.12
CA GLY A 141 -5.56 23.51 9.39
C GLY A 141 -5.63 22.03 9.80
N ILE A 142 -6.28 21.17 9.02
CA ILE A 142 -6.23 19.72 9.24
C ILE A 142 -4.80 19.20 9.05
N ARG A 143 -4.34 18.40 10.01
CA ARG A 143 -3.06 17.72 9.94
C ARG A 143 -3.25 16.37 9.26
N VAL A 144 -2.33 16.10 8.34
CA VAL A 144 -2.27 14.86 7.59
C VAL A 144 -0.84 14.35 7.63
N LEU A 145 -0.65 13.07 7.94
CA LEU A 145 0.63 12.39 7.92
C LEU A 145 0.63 11.39 6.77
N VAL A 146 1.69 11.39 5.96
CA VAL A 146 1.84 10.46 4.83
C VAL A 146 2.99 9.51 5.14
N PHE A 147 2.72 8.21 5.06
CA PHE A 147 3.70 7.15 5.30
C PHE A 147 3.85 6.27 4.08
N HIS A 148 5.09 5.98 3.71
CA HIS A 148 5.46 4.95 2.72
C HIS A 148 5.93 3.71 3.47
N THR A 149 5.19 2.60 3.38
CA THR A 149 5.58 1.36 4.06
C THR A 149 6.09 0.32 3.08
N GLY A 150 7.27 -0.24 3.37
CA GLY A 150 7.94 -1.23 2.52
C GLY A 150 7.27 -2.59 2.36
N HIS A 151 6.18 -2.88 3.10
CA HIS A 151 5.62 -4.23 3.20
C HIS A 151 4.10 -4.24 3.39
N ALA A 152 3.43 -5.13 2.66
CA ALA A 152 2.05 -5.53 2.92
C ALA A 152 1.99 -6.49 4.13
N ALA A 153 0.87 -6.49 4.85
CA ALA A 153 0.63 -7.48 5.92
C ALA A 153 0.38 -8.88 5.32
N VAL A 154 0.77 -9.94 6.02
CA VAL A 154 0.46 -11.32 5.63
C VAL A 154 -0.46 -11.95 6.67
N ILE A 155 -1.56 -12.54 6.21
CA ILE A 155 -2.54 -13.26 7.03
C ILE A 155 -2.28 -14.75 6.83
N TYR A 156 -2.10 -15.50 7.92
CA TYR A 156 -1.90 -16.95 7.93
C TYR A 156 -3.11 -17.69 8.49
#